data_AF-X6N8T1-F1
#
_entry.id   AF-X6N8T1-F1
#
_cell.length_a   1.000
_cell.length_b   1.000
_cell.length_c   1.000
_cell.angle_alpha   90.00
_cell.angle_beta   90.00
_cell.angle_gamma   90.00
#
_symmetry.space_group_name_H-M   'P 1'
#
loop_
_entity.id
_entity.type
_entity.pdbx_description
1 polymer ?
#
loop_
_entity_poly.entity_id
_entity_poly.type
_entity_poly.pdbx_seq_one_letter_code
_entity_poly.pdbx_strand_id
1 'polypeptide(L)'
;KKKKKKKKKKSFQVELVNFAAQCYPGKDEYVTLMIKASLEAIHGNNNQVPTSSVGHLSRMLLAPIKSMQLRVFEVKEYRELITFLNFEQKRQVNTDMIAALVQLDHVHLETPEQVELLFGMIDPLLYDEQQSTSTTKETKKTKGDNEEDQEEPTNEADANKEKQKATKKSKKGKSSGGDKDDDSSCPSNDEHDTADGPQQSDEQKKDANDEQFDSEQHLMAKLIQLIFNENTDMHFQTLHVARKHFGQGGDRRLIYTFPALVFNGLELIQRTHRLLNASNDSNATVTMKPKKMFQFVYKICHVYGSHSPEIGCRIWLQGALAADRCALSEIAYEFFSQAFLCYEEYVSDSNEQYEALRCFVGALQSVKKMEEENFDTLRSKCVQHSQRLLKKPHCAQTIALCAHLYWDVESRFYTFALYSNMSFFFLFIQRKI
;
A
#
# COMPACT_ATOMS: atom_id res chain seq x y z
N LYS A 1 27.00 13.59 -41.88
CA LYS A 1 26.88 12.12 -42.09
C LYS A 1 27.06 11.27 -40.79
N LYS A 2 28.12 11.41 -39.97
CA LYS A 2 28.40 10.52 -38.80
C LYS A 2 27.20 10.25 -37.84
N LYS A 3 26.41 11.26 -37.40
CA LYS A 3 25.23 11.05 -36.53
C LYS A 3 24.19 10.05 -37.10
N LYS A 4 23.88 10.09 -38.41
CA LYS A 4 22.94 9.13 -39.04
C LYS A 4 23.49 7.68 -39.03
N LYS A 5 24.81 7.47 -39.19
CA LYS A 5 25.42 6.13 -39.03
C LYS A 5 25.31 5.62 -37.58
N LYS A 6 25.58 6.46 -36.56
CA LYS A 6 25.39 6.06 -35.14
C LYS A 6 23.93 5.70 -34.82
N LYS A 7 22.94 6.48 -35.30
CA LYS A 7 21.51 6.14 -35.08
C LYS A 7 21.11 4.82 -35.76
N LYS A 8 21.57 4.56 -36.99
CA LYS A 8 21.34 3.26 -37.66
C LYS A 8 22.00 2.08 -36.93
N LYS A 9 23.24 2.19 -36.44
CA LYS A 9 23.87 1.11 -35.65
C LYS A 9 23.06 0.79 -34.39
N LYS A 10 22.60 1.81 -33.66
CA LYS A 10 21.79 1.58 -32.45
C LYS A 10 20.42 0.97 -32.76
N SER A 11 19.71 1.43 -33.79
CA SER A 11 18.45 0.80 -34.25
C SER A 11 18.68 -0.69 -34.52
N PHE A 12 19.70 -1.01 -35.33
CA PHE A 12 20.05 -2.38 -35.67
C PHE A 12 20.39 -3.24 -34.43
N GLN A 13 20.93 -2.67 -33.35
CA GLN A 13 21.13 -3.39 -32.09
C GLN A 13 19.80 -3.67 -31.36
N VAL A 14 18.82 -2.75 -31.39
CA VAL A 14 17.45 -3.03 -30.89
C VAL A 14 16.78 -4.10 -31.72
N GLU A 15 16.79 -3.93 -33.05
CA GLU A 15 16.20 -4.90 -33.99
C GLU A 15 16.85 -6.29 -33.81
N LEU A 16 18.16 -6.38 -33.60
CA LEU A 16 18.89 -7.64 -33.40
C LEU A 16 18.67 -8.27 -32.01
N VAL A 17 18.54 -7.49 -30.93
CA VAL A 17 18.16 -8.00 -29.60
C VAL A 17 16.70 -8.49 -29.62
N ASN A 18 15.80 -7.75 -30.24
CA ASN A 18 14.39 -8.14 -30.39
C ASN A 18 14.25 -9.39 -31.28
N PHE A 19 15.03 -9.48 -32.36
CA PHE A 19 15.13 -10.69 -33.19
C PHE A 19 15.71 -11.87 -32.40
N ALA A 20 16.75 -11.68 -31.60
CA ALA A 20 17.31 -12.75 -30.76
C ALA A 20 16.29 -13.27 -29.74
N ALA A 21 15.55 -12.37 -29.08
CA ALA A 21 14.47 -12.74 -28.14
C ALA A 21 13.29 -13.44 -28.83
N GLN A 22 12.91 -13.03 -30.05
CA GLN A 22 11.79 -13.64 -30.78
C GLN A 22 12.15 -14.96 -31.48
N CYS A 23 13.39 -15.11 -31.95
CA CYS A 23 13.81 -16.30 -32.71
C CYS A 23 14.51 -17.38 -31.87
N TYR A 24 14.91 -17.09 -30.64
CA TYR A 24 15.51 -18.07 -29.72
C TYR A 24 14.92 -18.02 -28.29
N PRO A 25 13.59 -18.17 -28.12
CA PRO A 25 12.99 -18.30 -26.80
C PRO A 25 13.63 -19.46 -26.05
N GLY A 26 14.13 -19.18 -24.83
CA GLY A 26 14.80 -20.17 -23.97
C GLY A 26 16.30 -20.41 -24.23
N LYS A 27 16.97 -19.63 -25.10
CA LYS A 27 18.44 -19.65 -25.23
C LYS A 27 19.09 -18.38 -24.66
N ASP A 28 18.95 -18.22 -23.35
CA ASP A 28 19.34 -17.05 -22.57
C ASP A 28 20.80 -16.60 -22.80
N GLU A 29 21.72 -17.52 -23.11
CA GLU A 29 23.12 -17.23 -23.47
C GLU A 29 23.25 -16.29 -24.67
N TYR A 30 22.45 -16.46 -25.73
CA TYR A 30 22.52 -15.63 -26.93
C TYR A 30 21.99 -14.22 -26.68
N VAL A 31 20.94 -14.09 -25.88
CA VAL A 31 20.41 -12.79 -25.46
C VAL A 31 21.42 -12.08 -24.56
N THR A 32 22.04 -12.81 -23.62
CA THR A 32 23.12 -12.31 -22.76
C THR A 32 24.35 -11.85 -23.56
N LEU A 33 24.74 -12.60 -24.60
CA LEU A 33 25.86 -12.22 -25.49
C LEU A 33 25.51 -10.97 -26.33
N MET A 34 24.26 -10.83 -26.78
CA MET A 34 23.79 -9.62 -27.45
C MET A 34 23.68 -8.40 -26.54
N ILE A 35 23.34 -8.60 -25.25
CA ILE A 35 23.40 -7.59 -24.19
C ILE A 35 24.86 -7.14 -23.97
N LYS A 36 25.81 -8.08 -23.84
CA LYS A 36 27.26 -7.82 -23.73
C LYS A 36 27.81 -6.98 -24.89
N ALA A 37 27.56 -7.41 -26.13
CA ALA A 37 27.99 -6.67 -27.32
C ALA A 37 27.34 -5.27 -27.44
N SER A 38 26.21 -5.04 -26.77
CA SER A 38 25.56 -3.73 -26.68
C SER A 38 26.15 -2.84 -25.57
N LEU A 39 26.53 -3.43 -24.45
CA LEU A 39 27.22 -2.79 -23.33
C LEU A 39 28.63 -2.31 -23.73
N GLU A 40 29.43 -3.17 -24.38
CA GLU A 40 30.73 -2.80 -24.96
C GLU A 40 30.62 -1.62 -25.94
N ALA A 41 29.57 -1.63 -26.79
CA ALA A 41 29.30 -0.55 -27.73
C ALA A 41 28.88 0.77 -27.06
N ILE A 42 28.46 0.75 -25.79
CA ILE A 42 28.13 1.93 -24.97
C ILE A 42 29.39 2.43 -24.24
N HIS A 43 30.18 1.55 -23.61
CA HIS A 43 31.48 1.90 -23.03
C HIS A 43 32.40 2.61 -24.05
N GLY A 44 32.48 2.09 -25.28
CA GLY A 44 33.20 2.74 -26.39
C GLY A 44 32.64 4.10 -26.87
N ASN A 45 31.69 4.71 -26.16
CA ASN A 45 31.04 5.99 -26.49
C ASN A 45 30.93 6.97 -25.30
N ASN A 46 31.81 6.87 -24.30
CA ASN A 46 32.03 7.90 -23.27
C ASN A 46 30.86 8.07 -22.27
N ASN A 47 30.35 6.94 -21.76
CA ASN A 47 29.50 6.78 -20.56
C ASN A 47 28.20 7.60 -20.44
N GLN A 48 27.73 8.27 -21.49
CA GLN A 48 26.39 8.88 -21.53
C GLN A 48 25.59 8.44 -22.75
N VAL A 49 24.33 8.04 -22.52
CA VAL A 49 23.40 7.66 -23.59
C VAL A 49 22.80 8.94 -24.21
N PRO A 50 23.07 9.27 -25.49
CA PRO A 50 22.53 10.49 -26.09
C PRO A 50 21.02 10.37 -26.25
N THR A 51 20.24 11.41 -25.92
CA THR A 51 18.76 11.40 -25.80
C THR A 51 18.03 10.72 -26.97
N SER A 52 18.46 10.95 -28.22
CA SER A 52 17.86 10.29 -29.41
C SER A 52 18.13 8.77 -29.52
N SER A 53 18.85 8.19 -28.56
CA SER A 53 19.09 6.75 -28.36
C SER A 53 18.25 6.15 -27.24
N VAL A 54 17.67 6.96 -26.35
CA VAL A 54 17.03 6.50 -25.10
C VAL A 54 15.81 5.63 -25.42
N GLY A 55 14.87 6.13 -26.22
CA GLY A 55 13.73 5.33 -26.70
C GLY A 55 14.09 4.19 -27.67
N HIS A 56 15.39 3.95 -27.93
CA HIS A 56 15.89 2.72 -28.56
C HIS A 56 16.44 1.76 -27.50
N LEU A 57 17.15 2.28 -26.49
CA LEU A 57 17.63 1.52 -25.34
C LEU A 57 16.48 1.00 -24.46
N SER A 58 15.42 1.79 -24.21
CA SER A 58 14.17 1.32 -23.57
C SER A 58 13.62 0.08 -24.30
N ARG A 59 13.37 0.17 -25.61
CA ARG A 59 12.91 -0.97 -26.43
C ARG A 59 13.90 -2.14 -26.50
N MET A 60 15.20 -1.91 -26.32
CA MET A 60 16.23 -2.95 -26.25
C MET A 60 16.21 -3.69 -24.92
N LEU A 61 15.92 -3.00 -23.81
CA LEU A 61 15.78 -3.59 -22.48
C LEU A 61 14.43 -4.30 -22.32
N LEU A 62 13.37 -3.75 -22.93
CA LEU A 62 12.02 -4.30 -22.89
C LEU A 62 11.84 -5.60 -23.70
N ALA A 63 12.65 -5.82 -24.74
CA ALA A 63 12.52 -7.00 -25.60
C ALA A 63 12.93 -8.33 -24.91
N PRO A 64 14.06 -8.43 -24.19
CA PRO A 64 14.38 -9.59 -23.35
C PRO A 64 13.30 -9.94 -22.33
N ILE A 65 12.68 -8.95 -21.67
CA ILE A 65 11.66 -9.17 -20.63
C ILE A 65 10.51 -10.02 -21.17
N LYS A 66 10.08 -9.79 -22.42
CA LYS A 66 9.00 -10.54 -23.08
C LYS A 66 9.34 -11.99 -23.45
N SER A 67 10.62 -12.40 -23.41
CA SER A 67 11.06 -13.77 -23.74
C SER A 67 11.71 -14.51 -22.58
N MET A 68 12.30 -13.81 -21.61
CA MET A 68 13.06 -14.38 -20.50
C MET A 68 12.41 -14.10 -19.13
N GLN A 69 11.40 -13.23 -19.06
CA GLN A 69 10.70 -12.86 -17.83
C GLN A 69 11.70 -12.39 -16.76
N LEU A 70 11.67 -12.97 -15.54
CA LEU A 70 12.53 -12.60 -14.43
C LEU A 70 14.03 -12.93 -14.66
N ARG A 71 14.37 -13.91 -15.50
CA ARG A 71 15.76 -14.32 -15.75
C ARG A 71 16.62 -13.22 -16.37
N VAL A 72 16.01 -12.19 -16.97
CA VAL A 72 16.71 -10.98 -17.42
C VAL A 72 17.45 -10.28 -16.26
N PHE A 73 16.90 -10.36 -15.05
CA PHE A 73 17.37 -9.62 -13.89
C PHE A 73 18.57 -10.28 -13.19
N GLU A 74 18.77 -11.59 -13.40
CA GLU A 74 19.95 -12.34 -12.96
C GLU A 74 21.20 -11.93 -13.75
N VAL A 75 21.05 -11.55 -15.02
CA VAL A 75 22.11 -11.08 -15.92
C VAL A 75 22.74 -9.79 -15.39
N LYS A 76 24.00 -9.86 -14.93
CA LYS A 76 24.73 -8.73 -14.33
C LYS A 76 24.83 -7.54 -15.28
N GLU A 77 25.05 -7.83 -16.55
CA GLU A 77 25.24 -6.88 -17.64
C GLU A 77 23.95 -6.12 -17.99
N TYR A 78 22.77 -6.68 -17.67
CA TYR A 78 21.50 -5.95 -17.75
C TYR A 78 21.41 -4.89 -16.63
N ARG A 79 21.83 -5.23 -15.41
CA ARG A 79 21.85 -4.32 -14.27
C ARG A 79 22.83 -3.16 -14.49
N GLU A 80 24.03 -3.45 -15.02
CA GLU A 80 25.00 -2.43 -15.43
C GLU A 80 24.42 -1.46 -16.48
N LEU A 81 23.72 -1.95 -17.50
CA LEU A 81 23.11 -1.10 -18.54
C LEU A 81 22.12 -0.06 -17.99
N ILE A 82 21.37 -0.42 -16.94
CA ILE A 82 20.45 0.52 -16.27
C ILE A 82 21.22 1.64 -15.57
N THR A 83 22.40 1.37 -15.00
CA THR A 83 23.16 2.41 -14.24
C THR A 83 23.52 3.64 -15.08
N PHE A 84 23.76 3.47 -16.39
CA PHE A 84 24.13 4.54 -17.35
C PHE A 84 22.97 5.46 -17.79
N LEU A 85 21.75 5.23 -17.32
CA LEU A 85 20.59 6.10 -17.53
C LEU A 85 20.51 7.20 -16.45
N ASN A 86 19.95 8.38 -16.77
CA ASN A 86 19.58 9.37 -15.74
C ASN A 86 18.34 8.87 -14.94
N PHE A 87 18.01 9.52 -13.83
CA PHE A 87 16.92 9.10 -12.94
C PHE A 87 15.57 8.99 -13.67
N GLU A 88 15.19 10.02 -14.41
CA GLU A 88 13.99 10.08 -15.27
C GLU A 88 13.91 8.92 -16.27
N GLN A 89 15.01 8.59 -16.95
CA GLN A 89 15.04 7.48 -17.92
C GLN A 89 15.01 6.11 -17.25
N LYS A 90 15.61 5.98 -16.05
CA LYS A 90 15.45 4.76 -15.22
C LYS A 90 14.00 4.60 -14.80
N ARG A 91 13.35 5.67 -14.32
CA ARG A 91 11.94 5.70 -13.93
C ARG A 91 11.06 5.21 -15.09
N GLN A 92 11.14 5.82 -16.27
CA GLN A 92 10.36 5.38 -17.44
C GLN A 92 10.65 3.92 -17.86
N VAL A 93 11.92 3.52 -17.95
CA VAL A 93 12.29 2.14 -18.32
C VAL A 93 11.76 1.13 -17.30
N ASN A 94 11.80 1.47 -16.02
CA ASN A 94 11.27 0.62 -14.95
C ASN A 94 9.74 0.57 -14.98
N THR A 95 9.06 1.67 -15.30
CA THR A 95 7.60 1.71 -15.51
C THR A 95 7.20 0.82 -16.70
N ASP A 96 7.86 0.98 -17.86
CA ASP A 96 7.67 0.13 -19.04
C ASP A 96 7.90 -1.35 -18.71
N MET A 97 8.95 -1.65 -17.94
CA MET A 97 9.36 -2.99 -17.50
C MET A 97 8.34 -3.65 -16.58
N ILE A 98 7.87 -2.97 -15.53
CA ILE A 98 6.86 -3.51 -14.62
C ILE A 98 5.52 -3.67 -15.36
N ALA A 99 5.14 -2.72 -16.21
CA ALA A 99 3.96 -2.86 -17.06
C ALA A 99 4.04 -4.09 -17.99
N ALA A 100 5.23 -4.41 -18.51
CA ALA A 100 5.45 -5.64 -19.27
C ALA A 100 5.42 -6.91 -18.42
N LEU A 101 6.01 -6.92 -17.21
CA LEU A 101 5.96 -8.06 -16.29
C LEU A 101 4.53 -8.39 -15.85
N VAL A 102 3.75 -7.36 -15.50
CA VAL A 102 2.34 -7.46 -15.06
C VAL A 102 1.39 -7.89 -16.20
N GLN A 103 1.86 -7.88 -17.46
CA GLN A 103 1.14 -8.38 -18.64
C GLN A 103 1.54 -9.83 -19.03
N LEU A 104 2.47 -10.47 -18.32
CA LEU A 104 2.94 -11.82 -18.63
C LEU A 104 2.31 -12.85 -17.69
N ASP A 105 1.51 -13.75 -18.25
CA ASP A 105 0.90 -14.85 -17.52
C ASP A 105 1.96 -15.75 -16.85
N HIS A 106 1.63 -16.26 -15.66
CA HIS A 106 2.44 -17.20 -14.87
C HIS A 106 3.81 -16.69 -14.38
N VAL A 107 4.05 -15.38 -14.33
CA VAL A 107 5.25 -14.80 -13.69
C VAL A 107 5.04 -14.66 -12.18
N HIS A 108 5.81 -15.39 -11.38
CA HIS A 108 5.82 -15.28 -9.91
C HIS A 108 7.21 -14.92 -9.38
N LEU A 109 7.25 -14.02 -8.40
CA LEU A 109 8.43 -13.69 -7.60
C LEU A 109 8.49 -14.67 -6.42
N GLU A 110 9.24 -15.75 -6.62
CA GLU A 110 9.26 -16.89 -5.70
C GLU A 110 10.31 -16.75 -4.58
N THR A 111 11.45 -16.11 -4.86
CA THR A 111 12.57 -16.03 -3.89
C THR A 111 12.82 -14.61 -3.37
N PRO A 112 13.32 -14.45 -2.14
CA PRO A 112 13.74 -13.15 -1.64
C PRO A 112 14.86 -12.54 -2.49
N GLU A 113 15.76 -13.35 -3.04
CA GLU A 113 16.84 -12.91 -3.92
C GLU A 113 16.32 -12.27 -5.23
N GLN A 114 15.28 -12.85 -5.85
CA GLN A 114 14.62 -12.27 -7.02
C GLN A 114 13.98 -10.92 -6.68
N VAL A 115 13.38 -10.79 -5.49
CA VAL A 115 12.81 -9.52 -5.03
C VAL A 115 13.90 -8.49 -4.73
N GLU A 116 14.99 -8.83 -4.03
CA GLU A 116 16.10 -7.88 -3.79
C GLU A 116 16.75 -7.42 -5.11
N LEU A 117 16.97 -8.33 -6.06
CA LEU A 117 17.52 -8.02 -7.38
C LEU A 117 16.61 -7.08 -8.18
N LEU A 118 15.31 -7.38 -8.25
CA LEU A 118 14.35 -6.54 -8.97
C LEU A 118 14.16 -5.19 -8.27
N PHE A 119 14.06 -5.20 -6.93
CA PHE A 119 13.72 -4.00 -6.18
C PHE A 119 14.88 -3.00 -6.16
N GLY A 120 16.13 -3.47 -6.09
CA GLY A 120 17.33 -2.62 -6.27
C GLY A 120 17.54 -2.06 -7.68
N MET A 121 16.78 -2.52 -8.70
CA MET A 121 16.73 -1.86 -10.01
C MET A 121 15.61 -0.83 -10.11
N ILE A 122 14.50 -1.05 -9.42
CA ILE A 122 13.34 -0.16 -9.41
C ILE A 122 13.38 0.89 -8.28
N ASP A 123 14.54 1.08 -7.63
CA ASP A 123 14.80 2.17 -6.68
C ASP A 123 14.24 3.55 -7.11
N PRO A 124 14.29 3.99 -8.39
CA PRO A 124 13.64 5.24 -8.84
C PRO A 124 12.10 5.27 -8.76
N LEU A 125 11.46 4.10 -8.69
CA LEU A 125 10.02 3.92 -8.43
C LEU A 125 9.73 3.63 -6.94
N LEU A 126 10.76 3.39 -6.12
CA LEU A 126 10.65 3.31 -4.66
C LEU A 126 10.90 4.67 -3.99
N TYR A 127 11.86 5.47 -4.47
CA TYR A 127 12.29 6.73 -3.83
C TYR A 127 12.10 7.97 -4.73
N ASP A 128 12.01 9.15 -4.12
CA ASP A 128 12.13 10.45 -4.83
C ASP A 128 13.62 10.82 -4.99
N GLU A 129 14.00 11.50 -6.09
CA GLU A 129 15.41 11.75 -6.45
C GLU A 129 16.22 12.45 -5.34
N GLN A 130 15.57 13.28 -4.51
CA GLN A 130 16.19 13.97 -3.37
C GLN A 130 16.58 13.01 -2.21
N GLN A 131 15.83 11.92 -2.00
CA GLN A 131 16.13 10.92 -0.96
C GLN A 131 17.39 10.11 -1.27
N SER A 132 17.85 10.08 -2.54
CA SER A 132 19.06 9.35 -2.94
C SER A 132 20.38 9.89 -2.33
N THR A 133 20.33 11.05 -1.67
CA THR A 133 21.52 11.77 -1.18
C THR A 133 21.72 11.73 0.35
N SER A 134 20.73 11.28 1.12
CA SER A 134 20.78 11.31 2.60
C SER A 134 21.30 10.01 3.23
N THR A 135 21.15 8.86 2.56
CA THR A 135 21.39 7.51 3.12
C THR A 135 22.82 7.21 3.55
N THR A 136 23.80 8.05 3.22
CA THR A 136 25.22 7.86 3.60
C THR A 136 25.64 8.68 4.84
N LYS A 137 24.77 9.52 5.44
CA LYS A 137 25.19 10.47 6.49
C LYS A 137 24.29 10.66 7.72
N GLU A 138 23.40 9.72 8.06
CA GLU A 138 22.61 9.83 9.31
C GLU A 138 22.61 8.62 10.24
N THR A 139 23.66 7.79 10.19
CA THR A 139 23.91 6.71 11.18
C THR A 139 24.40 7.26 12.54
N LYS A 140 23.66 8.16 13.20
CA LYS A 140 23.77 8.50 14.64
C LYS A 140 22.75 9.56 15.14
N LYS A 141 21.49 9.17 15.37
CA LYS A 141 20.74 9.48 16.63
C LYS A 141 19.27 8.99 16.64
N THR A 142 19.11 7.71 16.93
CA THR A 142 17.96 7.26 17.74
C THR A 142 18.45 6.16 18.66
N LYS A 143 18.03 6.19 19.93
CA LYS A 143 17.91 4.95 20.71
C LYS A 143 16.67 4.22 20.16
N GLY A 144 16.60 2.90 20.15
CA GLY A 144 17.59 1.95 20.66
C GLY A 144 16.95 0.94 21.60
N ASP A 145 15.95 0.24 21.08
CA ASP A 145 15.29 -0.89 21.73
C ASP A 145 15.72 -2.15 20.98
N ASN A 146 16.27 -3.13 21.69
CA ASN A 146 16.67 -4.41 21.12
C ASN A 146 15.44 -5.33 20.97
N GLU A 147 15.42 -6.13 19.92
CA GLU A 147 14.60 -7.34 19.89
C GLU A 147 15.31 -8.43 20.70
N GLU A 148 14.78 -8.78 21.87
CA GLU A 148 15.08 -10.04 22.56
C GLU A 148 13.77 -10.82 22.79
N ASP A 149 13.69 -12.05 22.26
CA ASP A 149 12.59 -12.97 22.53
C ASP A 149 12.64 -13.46 23.98
N GLN A 150 11.57 -13.26 24.75
CA GLN A 150 11.29 -14.07 25.95
C GLN A 150 9.80 -14.09 26.28
N GLU A 151 9.31 -15.28 26.63
CA GLU A 151 7.97 -15.52 27.16
C GLU A 151 8.01 -15.40 28.69
N GLU A 152 6.96 -14.86 29.34
CA GLU A 152 6.38 -15.39 30.61
C GLU A 152 5.08 -14.63 30.99
N PRO A 153 4.27 -15.10 31.97
CA PRO A 153 2.82 -14.84 31.99
C PRO A 153 2.30 -13.71 32.91
N THR A 154 0.97 -13.54 32.83
CA THR A 154 0.06 -12.71 33.62
C THR A 154 0.38 -12.53 35.11
N ASN A 155 0.11 -11.32 35.64
CA ASN A 155 -0.73 -11.13 36.84
C ASN A 155 -1.24 -9.69 36.99
N GLU A 156 -2.20 -9.49 37.92
CA GLU A 156 -3.01 -8.29 38.11
C GLU A 156 -2.34 -7.19 38.98
N ALA A 157 -2.89 -5.95 38.92
CA ALA A 157 -3.36 -5.15 40.09
C ALA A 157 -3.11 -3.61 40.07
N ASP A 158 -4.22 -2.87 39.91
CA ASP A 158 -4.67 -1.73 40.77
C ASP A 158 -4.14 -0.27 40.66
N ALA A 159 -4.94 0.64 41.24
CA ALA A 159 -4.62 1.95 41.85
C ALA A 159 -4.39 3.23 41.00
N ASN A 160 -5.39 3.58 40.18
CA ASN A 160 -6.10 4.88 40.22
C ASN A 160 -5.53 6.04 41.10
N LYS A 161 -5.28 7.23 40.52
CA LYS A 161 -5.64 8.50 41.21
C LYS A 161 -5.86 9.76 40.35
N GLU A 162 -6.98 10.43 40.67
CA GLU A 162 -7.52 11.69 40.16
C GLU A 162 -6.90 12.94 40.85
N LYS A 163 -6.66 14.07 40.13
CA LYS A 163 -7.24 15.42 40.45
C LYS A 163 -6.80 16.62 39.59
N GLN A 164 -7.66 17.65 39.64
CA GLN A 164 -7.72 18.87 38.81
C GLN A 164 -7.11 20.11 39.53
N LYS A 165 -6.70 21.17 38.79
CA LYS A 165 -7.31 22.54 38.92
C LYS A 165 -6.73 23.71 38.07
N ALA A 166 -7.66 24.41 37.41
CA ALA A 166 -7.91 25.86 37.42
C ALA A 166 -6.80 26.94 37.14
N THR A 167 -6.72 27.36 35.88
CA THR A 167 -6.89 28.76 35.36
C THR A 167 -6.59 30.01 36.23
N LYS A 168 -5.70 30.89 35.70
CA LYS A 168 -5.78 32.38 35.76
C LYS A 168 -4.78 33.05 34.77
N LYS A 169 -4.80 34.39 34.61
CA LYS A 169 -5.46 35.08 33.46
C LYS A 169 -5.10 36.59 33.38
N SER A 170 -4.17 37.04 32.50
CA SER A 170 -4.03 38.46 32.04
C SER A 170 -2.93 38.69 30.97
N LYS A 171 -2.80 39.83 30.24
CA LYS A 171 -3.78 40.78 29.61
C LYS A 171 -3.06 41.97 28.89
N LYS A 172 -3.07 42.03 27.54
CA LYS A 172 -2.83 43.20 26.62
C LYS A 172 -3.08 42.70 25.17
N GLY A 173 -3.55 43.44 24.16
CA GLY A 173 -3.88 44.87 23.98
C GLY A 173 -2.86 45.59 23.09
N LYS A 174 -3.20 46.31 21.98
CA LYS A 174 -4.51 46.79 21.44
C LYS A 174 -4.31 47.37 20.01
N SER A 175 -5.37 47.42 19.16
CA SER A 175 -5.55 48.28 17.93
C SER A 175 -4.58 48.06 16.74
N SER A 176 -4.85 48.42 15.46
CA SER A 176 -6.05 48.74 14.63
C SER A 176 -5.58 48.91 13.16
N GLY A 177 -6.38 48.88 12.07
CA GLY A 177 -7.84 48.74 11.88
C GLY A 177 -8.48 49.97 11.19
N GLY A 178 -9.01 49.84 9.96
CA GLY A 178 -9.74 50.88 9.22
C GLY A 178 -10.12 50.51 7.76
N ASP A 179 -11.29 50.95 7.31
CA ASP A 179 -11.87 50.73 5.96
C ASP A 179 -11.91 52.02 5.11
N LYS A 180 -11.96 51.90 3.77
CA LYS A 180 -12.68 52.83 2.86
C LYS A 180 -12.69 52.40 1.38
N ASP A 181 -13.64 52.97 0.65
CA ASP A 181 -14.09 52.62 -0.70
C ASP A 181 -13.54 53.52 -1.83
N ASP A 182 -14.13 53.36 -3.02
CA ASP A 182 -14.19 54.26 -4.20
C ASP A 182 -13.03 54.35 -5.23
N ASP A 183 -13.25 53.60 -6.32
CA ASP A 183 -13.52 54.10 -7.69
C ASP A 183 -12.39 54.37 -8.73
N SER A 184 -12.85 54.27 -9.98
CA SER A 184 -12.29 54.43 -11.32
C SER A 184 -10.96 55.21 -11.56
N SER A 185 -10.09 54.60 -12.38
CA SER A 185 -9.89 55.01 -13.80
C SER A 185 -8.75 54.24 -14.50
N CYS A 186 -8.86 54.08 -15.82
CA CYS A 186 -7.75 53.61 -16.67
C CYS A 186 -6.86 54.78 -17.12
N PRO A 187 -5.64 54.49 -17.59
CA PRO A 187 -5.38 54.81 -19.00
C PRO A 187 -4.80 53.64 -19.80
N SER A 188 -5.07 53.68 -21.10
CA SER A 188 -4.55 52.76 -22.13
C SER A 188 -3.09 53.01 -22.48
N ASN A 189 -2.40 51.96 -22.95
CA ASN A 189 -1.24 52.07 -23.84
C ASN A 189 -1.21 50.84 -24.78
N ASP A 190 -1.54 51.10 -26.04
CA ASP A 190 -1.09 50.56 -27.33
C ASP A 190 -0.55 49.12 -27.50
N GLU A 191 -0.74 48.66 -28.74
CA GLU A 191 -0.53 47.30 -29.22
C GLU A 191 0.95 46.89 -29.35
N HIS A 192 1.24 45.60 -29.12
CA HIS A 192 2.22 44.92 -29.98
C HIS A 192 1.94 43.43 -30.11
N ASP A 193 1.80 42.95 -31.34
CA ASP A 193 1.75 41.53 -31.68
C ASP A 193 3.07 40.82 -31.30
N THR A 194 2.95 39.66 -30.66
CA THR A 194 3.82 38.50 -30.89
C THR A 194 3.01 37.22 -30.68
N ALA A 195 3.06 36.29 -31.63
CA ALA A 195 2.23 35.08 -31.60
C ALA A 195 2.69 34.10 -30.53
N ASP A 196 1.81 33.79 -29.57
CA ASP A 196 2.03 32.76 -28.57
C ASP A 196 1.55 31.38 -29.07
N GLY A 197 2.25 30.34 -28.65
CA GLY A 197 1.85 28.95 -28.91
C GLY A 197 0.76 28.49 -27.93
N PRO A 198 0.23 27.27 -28.09
CA PRO A 198 -0.65 26.68 -27.08
C PRO A 198 0.14 26.33 -25.81
N GLN A 199 0.33 27.33 -24.94
CA GLN A 199 0.86 27.12 -23.59
C GLN A 199 -0.19 26.37 -22.77
N GLN A 200 0.06 25.09 -22.48
CA GLN A 200 -0.70 24.37 -21.46
C GLN A 200 -0.54 25.09 -20.12
N SER A 201 -1.63 25.38 -19.41
CA SER A 201 -1.55 26.00 -18.09
C SER A 201 -0.82 25.08 -17.10
N ASP A 202 -0.13 25.65 -16.11
CA ASP A 202 0.71 24.85 -15.20
C ASP A 202 -0.10 23.87 -14.32
N GLU A 203 -1.40 24.15 -14.11
CA GLU A 203 -2.36 23.20 -13.53
C GLU A 203 -2.46 21.91 -14.36
N GLN A 204 -2.69 22.03 -15.68
CA GLN A 204 -2.77 20.87 -16.59
C GLN A 204 -1.47 20.04 -16.62
N LYS A 205 -0.31 20.70 -16.44
CA LYS A 205 0.99 20.00 -16.36
C LYS A 205 1.16 19.26 -15.03
N LYS A 206 0.63 19.82 -13.93
CA LYS A 206 0.66 19.19 -12.61
C LYS A 206 -0.27 17.97 -12.58
N ASP A 207 -1.51 18.12 -13.02
CA ASP A 207 -2.51 17.04 -13.00
C ASP A 207 -2.03 15.82 -13.82
N ALA A 208 -1.48 16.05 -15.02
CA ALA A 208 -0.90 14.97 -15.85
C ALA A 208 0.32 14.28 -15.21
N ASN A 209 1.11 14.98 -14.38
CA ASN A 209 2.23 14.40 -13.65
C ASN A 209 1.77 13.59 -12.43
N ASP A 210 0.72 14.05 -11.76
CA ASP A 210 0.09 13.34 -10.64
C ASP A 210 -0.63 12.07 -11.15
N GLU A 211 -1.35 12.13 -12.29
CA GLU A 211 -1.89 10.95 -12.99
C GLU A 211 -0.80 9.94 -13.38
N GLN A 212 0.36 10.40 -13.88
CA GLN A 212 1.47 9.49 -14.19
C GLN A 212 2.01 8.83 -12.91
N PHE A 213 2.19 9.59 -11.83
CA PHE A 213 2.64 9.05 -10.54
C PHE A 213 1.69 7.98 -10.02
N ASP A 214 0.38 8.24 -10.04
CA ASP A 214 -0.63 7.28 -9.60
C ASP A 214 -0.62 6.01 -10.46
N SER A 215 -0.50 6.14 -11.79
CA SER A 215 -0.37 4.99 -12.71
C SER A 215 0.84 4.12 -12.38
N GLU A 216 1.98 4.75 -12.06
CA GLU A 216 3.18 4.06 -11.60
C GLU A 216 2.99 3.36 -10.25
N GLN A 217 2.37 4.01 -9.26
CA GLN A 217 2.11 3.38 -7.96
C GLN A 217 1.11 2.21 -8.05
N HIS A 218 0.13 2.29 -8.96
CA HIS A 218 -0.77 1.16 -9.26
C HIS A 218 -0.03 -0.02 -9.94
N LEU A 219 1.03 0.23 -10.71
CA LEU A 219 1.92 -0.83 -11.21
C LEU A 219 2.74 -1.47 -10.09
N MET A 220 3.24 -0.67 -9.13
CA MET A 220 3.91 -1.20 -7.93
C MET A 220 2.98 -2.06 -7.07
N ALA A 221 1.71 -1.64 -6.90
CA ALA A 221 0.69 -2.42 -6.20
C ALA A 221 0.38 -3.76 -6.90
N LYS A 222 0.40 -3.81 -8.24
CA LYS A 222 0.25 -5.05 -9.02
C LYS A 222 1.49 -5.93 -8.94
N LEU A 223 2.70 -5.36 -8.93
CA LEU A 223 3.96 -6.09 -8.77
C LEU A 223 4.00 -6.90 -7.46
N ILE A 224 3.45 -6.34 -6.37
CA ILE A 224 3.30 -7.06 -5.09
C ILE A 224 2.44 -8.33 -5.24
N GLN A 225 1.41 -8.31 -6.10
CA GLN A 225 0.57 -9.50 -6.33
C GLN A 225 1.23 -10.56 -7.23
N LEU A 226 2.39 -10.27 -7.83
CA LEU A 226 3.23 -11.29 -8.44
C LEU A 226 4.08 -12.05 -7.40
N ILE A 227 4.10 -11.63 -6.13
CA ILE A 227 4.79 -12.37 -5.05
C ILE A 227 3.96 -13.59 -4.67
N PHE A 228 4.48 -14.77 -5.03
CA PHE A 228 3.89 -16.07 -4.74
C PHE A 228 4.99 -17.13 -4.72
N ASN A 229 4.95 -18.05 -3.75
CA ASN A 229 5.75 -19.28 -3.75
C ASN A 229 4.84 -20.45 -3.33
N GLU A 230 5.15 -21.68 -3.73
CA GLU A 230 4.44 -22.86 -3.20
C GLU A 230 4.74 -23.10 -1.72
N ASN A 231 5.98 -22.85 -1.29
CA ASN A 231 6.40 -22.90 0.10
C ASN A 231 5.96 -21.62 0.84
N THR A 232 5.06 -21.80 1.80
CA THR A 232 4.52 -20.78 2.70
C THR A 232 5.58 -19.93 3.41
N ASP A 233 6.68 -20.54 3.87
CA ASP A 233 7.71 -19.86 4.63
C ASP A 233 8.57 -18.97 3.71
N MET A 234 8.87 -19.45 2.49
CA MET A 234 9.55 -18.69 1.45
C MET A 234 8.70 -17.51 0.95
N HIS A 235 7.39 -17.71 0.78
CA HIS A 235 6.44 -16.63 0.43
C HIS A 235 6.47 -15.55 1.52
N PHE A 236 6.44 -15.93 2.80
CA PHE A 236 6.48 -14.97 3.91
C PHE A 236 7.80 -14.19 3.99
N GLN A 237 8.95 -14.86 3.82
CA GLN A 237 10.26 -14.20 3.74
C GLN A 237 10.31 -13.17 2.59
N THR A 238 9.79 -13.55 1.43
CA THR A 238 9.76 -12.70 0.22
C THR A 238 8.86 -11.48 0.41
N LEU A 239 7.69 -11.62 1.07
CA LEU A 239 6.86 -10.49 1.49
C LEU A 239 7.54 -9.59 2.54
N HIS A 240 8.34 -10.17 3.45
CA HIS A 240 9.06 -9.41 4.46
C HIS A 240 10.13 -8.50 3.83
N VAL A 241 10.89 -9.03 2.86
CA VAL A 241 11.81 -8.24 2.02
C VAL A 241 11.06 -7.15 1.27
N ALA A 242 9.94 -7.48 0.61
CA ALA A 242 9.16 -6.48 -0.12
C ALA A 242 8.69 -5.32 0.79
N ARG A 243 8.17 -5.63 1.99
CA ARG A 243 7.75 -4.62 2.98
C ARG A 243 8.91 -3.72 3.42
N LYS A 244 10.14 -4.27 3.56
CA LYS A 244 11.34 -3.50 3.92
C LYS A 244 11.68 -2.44 2.86
N HIS A 245 11.54 -2.75 1.58
CA HIS A 245 11.75 -1.79 0.50
C HIS A 245 10.60 -0.76 0.41
N PHE A 246 9.36 -1.21 0.30
CA PHE A 246 8.21 -0.30 0.17
C PHE A 246 8.07 0.66 1.36
N GLY A 247 8.34 0.21 2.58
CA GLY A 247 8.27 1.03 3.79
C GLY A 247 9.30 2.16 3.88
N GLN A 248 10.28 2.23 2.97
CA GLN A 248 11.23 3.35 2.87
C GLN A 248 10.80 4.41 1.83
N GLY A 249 9.78 4.14 1.00
CA GLY A 249 9.41 4.98 -0.15
C GLY A 249 8.62 6.26 0.16
N GLY A 250 8.32 6.52 1.43
CA GLY A 250 7.61 7.71 1.88
C GLY A 250 6.09 7.67 1.69
N ASP A 251 5.39 8.41 2.53
CA ASP A 251 3.94 8.37 2.81
C ASP A 251 3.07 8.25 1.56
N ARG A 252 3.31 9.09 0.54
CA ARG A 252 2.54 9.13 -0.71
C ARG A 252 2.57 7.81 -1.50
N ARG A 253 3.61 6.99 -1.35
CA ARG A 253 3.76 5.68 -2.01
C ARG A 253 3.20 4.53 -1.16
N LEU A 254 3.12 4.72 0.16
CA LEU A 254 2.56 3.72 1.08
C LEU A 254 1.06 3.52 0.87
N ILE A 255 0.32 4.61 0.58
CA ILE A 255 -1.14 4.62 0.37
C ILE A 255 -1.59 3.59 -0.68
N TYR A 256 -0.79 3.38 -1.73
CA TYR A 256 -1.05 2.43 -2.83
C TYR A 256 -0.48 1.03 -2.59
N THR A 257 0.72 0.93 -2.02
CA THR A 257 1.49 -0.32 -1.97
C THR A 257 1.19 -1.18 -0.73
N PHE A 258 0.94 -0.56 0.43
CA PHE A 258 0.66 -1.30 1.66
C PHE A 258 -0.65 -2.11 1.65
N PRO A 259 -1.77 -1.66 1.04
CA PRO A 259 -2.97 -2.48 0.91
C PRO A 259 -2.70 -3.78 0.15
N ALA A 260 -1.90 -3.73 -0.92
CA ALA A 260 -1.52 -4.90 -1.68
C ALA A 260 -0.69 -5.90 -0.84
N LEU A 261 0.27 -5.40 -0.04
CA LEU A 261 1.04 -6.24 0.90
C LEU A 261 0.13 -6.88 1.97
N VAL A 262 -0.85 -6.14 2.50
CA VAL A 262 -1.81 -6.69 3.48
C VAL A 262 -2.65 -7.78 2.84
N PHE A 263 -3.28 -7.55 1.68
CA PHE A 263 -4.14 -8.56 1.06
C PHE A 263 -3.37 -9.83 0.67
N ASN A 264 -2.16 -9.72 0.11
CA ASN A 264 -1.31 -10.88 -0.20
C ASN A 264 -0.92 -11.64 1.09
N GLY A 265 -0.57 -10.91 2.16
CA GLY A 265 -0.31 -11.50 3.48
C GLY A 265 -1.52 -12.19 4.11
N LEU A 266 -2.73 -11.63 3.98
CA LEU A 266 -3.98 -12.21 4.48
C LEU A 266 -4.42 -13.45 3.67
N GLU A 267 -4.08 -13.52 2.38
CA GLU A 267 -4.26 -14.74 1.58
C GLU A 267 -3.27 -15.83 1.99
N LEU A 268 -1.98 -15.48 2.12
CA LEU A 268 -0.94 -16.40 2.62
C LEU A 268 -1.33 -16.97 3.99
N ILE A 269 -1.80 -16.14 4.92
CA ILE A 269 -2.32 -16.57 6.24
C ILE A 269 -3.44 -17.61 6.10
N GLN A 270 -4.43 -17.38 5.23
CA GLN A 270 -5.53 -18.31 5.03
C GLN A 270 -5.05 -19.62 4.39
N ARG A 271 -4.07 -19.57 3.49
CA ARG A 271 -3.41 -20.75 2.92
C ARG A 271 -2.66 -21.55 3.99
N THR A 272 -1.83 -20.89 4.80
CA THR A 272 -1.11 -21.46 5.94
C THR A 272 -2.05 -22.19 6.89
N HIS A 273 -3.15 -21.54 7.30
CA HIS A 273 -4.12 -22.13 8.21
C HIS A 273 -4.84 -23.35 7.60
N ARG A 274 -5.22 -23.31 6.31
CA ARG A 274 -5.80 -24.47 5.62
C ARG A 274 -4.82 -25.65 5.56
N LEU A 275 -3.55 -25.41 5.26
CA LEU A 275 -2.51 -26.45 5.19
C LEU A 275 -2.24 -27.08 6.56
N LEU A 276 -2.16 -26.28 7.62
CA LEU A 276 -1.98 -26.78 9.00
C LEU A 276 -3.19 -27.60 9.46
N ASN A 277 -4.43 -27.15 9.21
CA ASN A 277 -5.63 -27.90 9.59
C ASN A 277 -5.83 -29.20 8.80
N ALA A 278 -5.30 -29.30 7.57
CA ALA A 278 -5.31 -30.53 6.78
C ALA A 278 -4.19 -31.50 7.20
N SER A 279 -3.07 -30.97 7.71
CA SER A 279 -1.87 -31.72 8.08
C SER A 279 -1.86 -32.07 9.58
N ASN A 280 -2.86 -32.85 10.03
CA ASN A 280 -2.93 -33.33 11.42
C ASN A 280 -1.79 -34.29 11.81
N ASP A 281 -1.03 -34.83 10.84
CA ASP A 281 0.20 -35.58 11.08
C ASP A 281 1.40 -34.65 11.27
N SER A 282 2.25 -34.97 12.26
CA SER A 282 3.37 -34.16 12.77
C SER A 282 4.55 -33.91 11.80
N ASN A 283 4.35 -34.05 10.50
CA ASN A 283 5.36 -33.93 9.44
C ASN A 283 5.11 -32.73 8.51
N ALA A 284 4.36 -31.73 8.97
CA ALA A 284 4.04 -30.52 8.20
C ALA A 284 5.30 -29.71 7.86
N THR A 285 5.52 -29.46 6.57
CA THR A 285 6.65 -28.68 6.02
C THR A 285 6.53 -27.16 6.21
N VAL A 286 5.62 -26.72 7.09
CA VAL A 286 5.25 -25.31 7.32
C VAL A 286 5.72 -24.91 8.71
N THR A 287 6.79 -24.12 8.80
CA THR A 287 7.35 -23.70 10.09
C THR A 287 6.70 -22.42 10.63
N MET A 288 6.20 -21.52 9.75
CA MET A 288 5.61 -20.25 10.17
C MET A 288 4.17 -20.39 10.67
N LYS A 289 3.99 -20.12 11.98
CA LYS A 289 2.68 -20.08 12.63
C LYS A 289 1.89 -18.82 12.20
N PRO A 290 0.59 -18.91 11.88
CA PRO A 290 -0.24 -17.75 11.51
C PRO A 290 -0.19 -16.55 12.48
N LYS A 291 -0.01 -16.76 13.79
CA LYS A 291 0.15 -15.65 14.77
C LYS A 291 1.30 -14.70 14.39
N LYS A 292 2.47 -15.20 13.93
CA LYS A 292 3.59 -14.34 13.50
C LYS A 292 3.29 -13.59 12.19
N MET A 293 2.51 -14.20 11.29
CA MET A 293 2.06 -13.53 10.06
C MET A 293 1.04 -12.42 10.35
N PHE A 294 0.12 -12.62 11.30
CA PHE A 294 -0.78 -11.56 11.75
C PHE A 294 -0.04 -10.38 12.39
N GLN A 295 1.03 -10.62 13.17
CA GLN A 295 1.88 -9.54 13.69
C GLN A 295 2.56 -8.73 12.58
N PHE A 296 2.97 -9.36 11.48
CA PHE A 296 3.49 -8.66 10.29
C PHE A 296 2.41 -7.79 9.63
N VAL A 297 1.21 -8.32 9.41
CA VAL A 297 0.09 -7.56 8.85
C VAL A 297 -0.31 -6.40 9.77
N TYR A 298 -0.41 -6.63 11.09
CA TYR A 298 -0.70 -5.61 12.11
C TYR A 298 0.28 -4.42 12.02
N LYS A 299 1.59 -4.71 11.94
CA LYS A 299 2.64 -3.68 11.77
C LYS A 299 2.54 -2.89 10.45
N ILE A 300 1.80 -3.38 9.45
CA ILE A 300 1.51 -2.64 8.20
C ILE A 300 0.21 -1.83 8.37
N CYS A 301 -0.86 -2.42 8.90
CA CYS A 301 -2.14 -1.74 9.14
C CYS A 301 -1.99 -0.51 10.06
N HIS A 302 -1.15 -0.61 11.08
CA HIS A 302 -0.89 0.49 12.01
C HIS A 302 -0.19 1.69 11.35
N VAL A 303 0.82 1.44 10.51
CA VAL A 303 1.46 2.52 9.72
C VAL A 303 0.49 3.07 8.68
N TYR A 304 -0.35 2.24 8.06
CA TYR A 304 -1.30 2.70 7.05
C TYR A 304 -2.39 3.62 7.61
N GLY A 305 -2.88 3.33 8.83
CA GLY A 305 -4.02 4.00 9.43
C GLY A 305 -3.84 5.50 9.67
N SER A 306 -2.60 5.99 9.81
CA SER A 306 -2.29 7.42 9.95
C SER A 306 -2.19 8.17 8.61
N HIS A 307 -1.95 7.47 7.50
CA HIS A 307 -1.84 8.09 6.17
C HIS A 307 -3.18 8.10 5.39
N SER A 308 -4.02 7.08 5.57
CA SER A 308 -5.37 7.03 5.00
C SER A 308 -6.33 6.30 5.96
N PRO A 309 -7.05 7.01 6.84
CA PRO A 309 -7.80 6.38 7.93
C PRO A 309 -9.11 5.73 7.45
N GLU A 310 -9.73 6.26 6.40
CA GLU A 310 -10.96 5.73 5.78
C GLU A 310 -10.76 4.32 5.22
N ILE A 311 -9.65 4.13 4.49
CA ILE A 311 -9.23 2.84 3.94
C ILE A 311 -8.55 2.01 5.05
N GLY A 312 -7.81 2.65 5.96
CA GLY A 312 -7.18 2.01 7.11
C GLY A 312 -8.15 1.27 8.01
N CYS A 313 -9.28 1.88 8.37
CA CYS A 313 -10.37 1.22 9.09
C CYS A 313 -10.85 -0.04 8.35
N ARG A 314 -11.04 0.05 7.03
CA ARG A 314 -11.49 -1.09 6.21
C ARG A 314 -10.43 -2.20 6.17
N ILE A 315 -9.14 -1.87 6.10
CA ILE A 315 -8.02 -2.82 6.11
C ILE A 315 -7.90 -3.51 7.49
N TRP A 316 -8.02 -2.77 8.59
CA TRP A 316 -8.09 -3.35 9.94
C TRP A 316 -9.23 -4.37 10.06
N LEU A 317 -10.43 -4.03 9.55
CA LEU A 317 -11.58 -4.93 9.53
C LEU A 317 -11.35 -6.19 8.67
N GLN A 318 -10.64 -6.09 7.53
CA GLN A 318 -10.25 -7.28 6.75
C GLN A 318 -9.28 -8.18 7.51
N GLY A 319 -8.34 -7.60 8.28
CA GLY A 319 -7.47 -8.35 9.17
C GLY A 319 -8.25 -9.10 10.26
N ALA A 320 -9.23 -8.44 10.89
CA ALA A 320 -10.10 -9.08 11.88
C ALA A 320 -10.91 -10.24 11.30
N LEU A 321 -11.50 -10.06 10.11
CA LEU A 321 -12.26 -11.11 9.41
C LEU A 321 -11.38 -12.29 8.98
N ALA A 322 -10.12 -12.04 8.62
CA ALA A 322 -9.16 -13.11 8.35
C ALA A 322 -8.77 -13.87 9.64
N ALA A 323 -8.64 -13.19 10.78
CA ALA A 323 -8.36 -13.82 12.07
C ALA A 323 -9.53 -14.68 12.56
N ASP A 324 -10.79 -14.22 12.40
CA ASP A 324 -12.00 -15.00 12.68
C ASP A 324 -12.07 -16.27 11.81
N ARG A 325 -11.81 -16.15 10.50
CA ARG A 325 -11.69 -17.32 9.60
C ARG A 325 -10.63 -18.31 10.10
N CYS A 326 -9.51 -17.83 10.65
CA CYS A 326 -8.45 -18.64 11.23
C CYS A 326 -8.72 -19.14 12.67
N ALA A 327 -9.90 -18.86 13.25
CA ALA A 327 -10.26 -19.19 14.64
C ALA A 327 -9.34 -18.57 15.71
N LEU A 328 -8.83 -17.37 15.45
CA LEU A 328 -7.97 -16.62 16.38
C LEU A 328 -8.75 -15.46 17.00
N SER A 329 -9.67 -15.79 17.91
CA SER A 329 -10.62 -14.86 18.57
C SER A 329 -9.93 -13.63 19.17
N GLU A 330 -8.90 -13.83 20.01
CA GLU A 330 -8.05 -12.79 20.61
C GLU A 330 -7.56 -11.76 19.56
N ILE A 331 -7.01 -12.28 18.45
CA ILE A 331 -6.41 -11.47 17.38
C ILE A 331 -7.51 -10.76 16.59
N ALA A 332 -8.66 -11.41 16.34
CA ALA A 332 -9.79 -10.76 15.69
C ALA A 332 -10.30 -9.57 16.53
N TYR A 333 -10.47 -9.74 17.85
CA TYR A 333 -10.90 -8.67 18.75
C TYR A 333 -9.89 -7.52 18.82
N GLU A 334 -8.59 -7.81 18.81
CA GLU A 334 -7.54 -6.78 18.78
C GLU A 334 -7.57 -5.98 17.46
N PHE A 335 -7.67 -6.65 16.30
CA PHE A 335 -7.82 -5.95 15.01
C PHE A 335 -9.11 -5.09 14.94
N PHE A 336 -10.22 -5.53 15.55
CA PHE A 336 -11.42 -4.68 15.70
C PHE A 336 -11.20 -3.50 16.66
N SER A 337 -10.46 -3.69 17.74
CA SER A 337 -10.17 -2.63 18.72
C SER A 337 -9.28 -1.55 18.12
N GLN A 338 -8.23 -1.93 17.37
CA GLN A 338 -7.41 -1.00 16.59
C GLN A 338 -8.19 -0.30 15.47
N ALA A 339 -9.14 -0.99 14.82
CA ALA A 339 -10.05 -0.34 13.88
C ALA A 339 -10.85 0.80 14.55
N PHE A 340 -11.46 0.54 15.73
CA PHE A 340 -12.19 1.56 16.47
C PHE A 340 -11.29 2.73 16.92
N LEU A 341 -10.05 2.47 17.35
CA LEU A 341 -9.09 3.54 17.69
C LEU A 341 -8.73 4.39 16.46
N CYS A 342 -8.47 3.77 15.30
CA CYS A 342 -8.23 4.47 14.03
C CYS A 342 -9.42 5.35 13.62
N TYR A 343 -10.64 4.86 13.83
CA TYR A 343 -11.88 5.63 13.65
C TYR A 343 -11.99 6.82 14.62
N GLU A 344 -11.70 6.62 15.91
CA GLU A 344 -11.81 7.68 16.94
C GLU A 344 -10.73 8.76 16.81
N GLU A 345 -9.50 8.41 16.40
CA GLU A 345 -8.37 9.34 16.33
C GLU A 345 -8.32 10.13 15.02
N TYR A 346 -8.62 9.49 13.87
CA TYR A 346 -8.34 10.06 12.55
C TYR A 346 -9.58 10.34 11.67
N VAL A 347 -10.69 9.63 11.84
CA VAL A 347 -11.88 9.77 10.95
C VAL A 347 -12.79 10.89 11.45
N SER A 348 -12.60 12.09 10.90
CA SER A 348 -13.30 13.32 11.35
C SER A 348 -14.45 13.81 10.46
N ASP A 349 -14.55 13.40 9.19
CA ASP A 349 -15.67 13.81 8.32
C ASP A 349 -16.97 13.06 8.63
N SER A 350 -18.11 13.76 8.56
CA SER A 350 -19.43 13.23 8.91
C SER A 350 -20.02 12.23 7.90
N ASN A 351 -19.50 12.14 6.67
CA ASN A 351 -19.89 11.14 5.69
C ASN A 351 -19.01 9.90 5.85
N GLU A 352 -17.70 10.09 5.98
CA GLU A 352 -16.77 8.97 6.16
C GLU A 352 -16.92 8.29 7.53
N GLN A 353 -17.29 9.01 8.59
CA GLN A 353 -17.72 8.37 9.85
C GLN A 353 -18.93 7.46 9.64
N TYR A 354 -19.88 7.85 8.77
CA TYR A 354 -21.06 7.05 8.47
C TYR A 354 -20.71 5.81 7.62
N GLU A 355 -19.93 5.97 6.55
CA GLU A 355 -19.50 4.85 5.70
C GLU A 355 -18.54 3.88 6.43
N ALA A 356 -17.66 4.39 7.29
CA ALA A 356 -16.83 3.57 8.17
C ALA A 356 -17.72 2.73 9.10
N LEU A 357 -18.66 3.33 9.84
CA LEU A 357 -19.55 2.59 10.75
C LEU A 357 -20.42 1.55 10.03
N ARG A 358 -20.88 1.82 8.81
CA ARG A 358 -21.55 0.79 7.97
C ARG A 358 -20.64 -0.41 7.73
N CYS A 359 -19.35 -0.18 7.49
CA CYS A 359 -18.36 -1.25 7.32
C CYS A 359 -18.06 -1.98 8.64
N PHE A 360 -18.00 -1.31 9.79
CA PHE A 360 -17.90 -1.96 11.10
C PHE A 360 -19.08 -2.91 11.34
N VAL A 361 -20.32 -2.46 11.08
CA VAL A 361 -21.53 -3.29 11.23
C VAL A 361 -21.51 -4.49 10.28
N GLY A 362 -21.20 -4.29 8.99
CA GLY A 362 -21.11 -5.39 8.02
C GLY A 362 -19.99 -6.39 8.33
N ALA A 363 -18.86 -5.92 8.88
CA ALA A 363 -17.78 -6.78 9.36
C ALA A 363 -18.21 -7.57 10.60
N LEU A 364 -18.79 -6.93 11.62
CA LEU A 364 -19.30 -7.62 12.82
C LEU A 364 -20.37 -8.67 12.46
N GLN A 365 -21.28 -8.38 11.53
CA GLN A 365 -22.26 -9.36 11.04
C GLN A 365 -21.62 -10.57 10.34
N SER A 366 -20.38 -10.43 9.84
CA SER A 366 -19.64 -11.50 9.17
C SER A 366 -18.74 -12.34 10.10
N VAL A 367 -18.54 -11.91 11.36
CA VAL A 367 -17.77 -12.63 12.39
C VAL A 367 -18.59 -13.80 12.92
N LYS A 368 -17.97 -14.99 13.08
CA LYS A 368 -18.68 -16.19 13.59
C LYS A 368 -18.00 -16.88 14.76
N LYS A 369 -16.68 -16.75 14.97
CA LYS A 369 -15.90 -17.53 15.96
C LYS A 369 -15.41 -16.73 17.17
N MET A 370 -15.72 -15.44 17.26
CA MET A 370 -15.43 -14.60 18.44
C MET A 370 -16.29 -14.99 19.65
N GLU A 371 -15.77 -14.78 20.87
CA GLU A 371 -16.54 -14.94 22.11
C GLU A 371 -17.69 -13.92 22.26
N GLU A 372 -18.76 -14.31 22.96
CA GLU A 372 -19.98 -13.50 23.11
C GLU A 372 -19.73 -12.17 23.84
N GLU A 373 -18.98 -12.16 24.96
CA GLU A 373 -18.68 -10.93 25.74
C GLU A 373 -17.85 -9.90 24.94
N ASN A 374 -16.86 -10.40 24.19
CA ASN A 374 -16.04 -9.59 23.29
C ASN A 374 -16.89 -9.05 22.12
N PHE A 375 -17.76 -9.87 21.54
CA PHE A 375 -18.68 -9.46 20.49
C PHE A 375 -19.69 -8.40 20.97
N ASP A 376 -20.30 -8.58 22.14
CA ASP A 376 -21.26 -7.62 22.70
C ASP A 376 -20.62 -6.29 23.07
N THR A 377 -19.35 -6.30 23.48
CA THR A 377 -18.54 -5.09 23.69
C THR A 377 -18.37 -4.31 22.38
N LEU A 378 -18.01 -4.98 21.27
CA LEU A 378 -17.86 -4.34 19.96
C LEU A 378 -19.21 -3.88 19.38
N ARG A 379 -20.27 -4.71 19.51
CA ARG A 379 -21.67 -4.39 19.14
C ARG A 379 -22.12 -3.10 19.86
N SER A 380 -21.85 -3.01 21.16
CA SER A 380 -22.18 -1.85 21.99
C SER A 380 -21.39 -0.59 21.62
N LYS A 381 -20.10 -0.70 21.29
CA LYS A 381 -19.31 0.41 20.73
C LYS A 381 -19.94 0.92 19.43
N CYS A 382 -20.22 0.02 18.48
CA CYS A 382 -20.87 0.34 17.19
C CYS A 382 -22.18 1.15 17.37
N VAL A 383 -23.04 0.70 18.30
CA VAL A 383 -24.28 1.40 18.66
C VAL A 383 -24.01 2.79 19.26
N GLN A 384 -23.01 2.95 20.11
CA GLN A 384 -22.66 4.23 20.73
C GLN A 384 -22.13 5.24 19.71
N HIS A 385 -21.25 4.84 18.78
CA HIS A 385 -20.76 5.74 17.74
C HIS A 385 -21.87 6.12 16.74
N SER A 386 -22.73 5.18 16.35
CA SER A 386 -23.88 5.44 15.48
C SER A 386 -24.81 6.53 16.05
N GLN A 387 -25.03 6.53 17.37
CA GLN A 387 -25.82 7.54 18.08
C GLN A 387 -25.14 8.93 18.17
N ARG A 388 -23.83 9.02 17.94
CA ARG A 388 -23.05 10.27 17.97
C ARG A 388 -22.92 10.92 16.59
N LEU A 389 -23.37 10.26 15.51
CA LEU A 389 -23.35 10.82 14.14
C LEU A 389 -24.16 12.12 14.05
N LEU A 390 -23.53 13.18 13.52
CA LEU A 390 -24.10 14.53 13.44
C LEU A 390 -25.40 14.59 12.59
N LYS A 391 -25.45 13.82 11.51
CA LYS A 391 -26.59 13.78 10.59
C LYS A 391 -27.65 12.79 11.09
N LYS A 392 -28.79 13.31 11.56
CA LYS A 392 -29.97 12.50 11.97
C LYS A 392 -30.35 11.35 11.00
N PRO A 393 -30.42 11.52 9.66
CA PRO A 393 -30.75 10.40 8.76
C PRO A 393 -29.67 9.31 8.78
N HIS A 394 -28.39 9.68 8.80
CA HIS A 394 -27.27 8.73 8.88
C HIS A 394 -27.30 7.98 10.23
N CYS A 395 -27.53 8.70 11.32
CA CYS A 395 -27.71 8.16 12.67
C CYS A 395 -28.83 7.10 12.70
N ALA A 396 -30.04 7.42 12.20
CA ALA A 396 -31.15 6.48 12.14
C ALA A 396 -30.86 5.26 11.24
N GLN A 397 -30.20 5.46 10.10
CA GLN A 397 -29.81 4.38 9.17
C GLN A 397 -28.79 3.43 9.81
N THR A 398 -27.72 3.94 10.42
CA THR A 398 -26.72 3.06 11.07
C THR A 398 -27.26 2.43 12.34
N ILE A 399 -28.15 3.09 13.10
CA ILE A 399 -28.85 2.47 14.25
C ILE A 399 -29.75 1.30 13.79
N ALA A 400 -30.45 1.43 12.66
CA ALA A 400 -31.22 0.33 12.08
C ALA A 400 -30.31 -0.82 11.60
N LEU A 401 -29.16 -0.52 11.01
CA LEU A 401 -28.15 -1.53 10.67
C LEU A 401 -27.59 -2.24 11.91
N CYS A 402 -27.26 -1.49 12.98
CA CYS A 402 -26.85 -2.06 14.27
C CYS A 402 -27.91 -2.98 14.89
N ALA A 403 -29.21 -2.76 14.63
CA ALA A 403 -30.27 -3.62 15.13
C ALA A 403 -30.18 -5.05 14.57
N HIS A 404 -29.65 -5.23 13.35
CA HIS A 404 -29.36 -6.56 12.80
C HIS A 404 -28.24 -7.30 13.54
N LEU A 405 -27.32 -6.61 14.22
CA LEU A 405 -26.30 -7.29 15.04
C LEU A 405 -26.89 -8.02 16.25
N TYR A 406 -28.08 -7.62 16.71
CA TYR A 406 -28.85 -8.29 17.76
C TYR A 406 -29.82 -9.36 17.19
N TRP A 407 -29.93 -9.46 15.86
CA TRP A 407 -30.84 -10.36 15.15
C TRP A 407 -30.06 -11.26 14.19
N ASP A 408 -29.37 -12.26 14.76
CA ASP A 408 -28.65 -13.26 13.97
C ASP A 408 -29.64 -14.25 13.32
N VAL A 409 -29.58 -14.34 12.00
CA VAL A 409 -30.41 -15.22 11.16
C VAL A 409 -29.70 -16.56 10.88
N GLU A 410 -28.37 -16.63 11.03
CA GLU A 410 -27.55 -17.83 10.74
C GLU A 410 -27.22 -18.68 11.98
N SER A 411 -27.78 -18.32 13.13
CA SER A 411 -27.73 -19.01 14.43
C SER A 411 -26.40 -18.96 15.20
N ARG A 412 -26.49 -18.45 16.44
CA ARG A 412 -25.45 -18.66 17.46
C ARG A 412 -25.95 -18.84 18.90
N PHE A 413 -26.98 -18.11 19.37
CA PHE A 413 -27.46 -18.23 20.78
C PHE A 413 -28.99 -18.35 20.92
N TYR A 414 -29.41 -19.51 21.46
CA TYR A 414 -30.75 -19.88 21.94
C TYR A 414 -31.97 -19.51 21.07
N THR A 415 -32.61 -20.54 20.51
CA THR A 415 -34.01 -20.53 20.02
C THR A 415 -35.08 -20.19 21.09
N PHE A 416 -34.65 -19.89 22.32
CA PHE A 416 -35.48 -19.42 23.43
C PHE A 416 -35.34 -17.91 23.71
N ALA A 417 -34.24 -17.27 23.27
CA ALA A 417 -33.93 -15.87 23.62
C ALA A 417 -34.63 -14.83 22.73
N LEU A 418 -35.18 -15.24 21.58
CA LEU A 418 -35.80 -14.38 20.57
C LEU A 418 -36.88 -13.44 21.13
N TYR A 419 -37.67 -13.87 22.13
CA TYR A 419 -38.70 -13.04 22.76
C TYR A 419 -38.14 -11.88 23.62
N SER A 420 -36.99 -12.09 24.27
CA SER A 420 -36.33 -11.04 25.06
C SER A 420 -35.74 -9.97 24.13
N ASN A 421 -35.02 -10.41 23.09
CA ASN A 421 -34.40 -9.51 22.13
C ASN A 421 -35.43 -8.78 21.24
N MET A 422 -36.58 -9.40 20.92
CA MET A 422 -37.72 -8.71 20.29
C MET A 422 -38.19 -7.49 21.10
N SER A 423 -38.29 -7.65 22.42
CA SER A 423 -38.72 -6.58 23.33
C SER A 423 -37.70 -5.44 23.39
N PHE A 424 -36.41 -5.78 23.42
CA PHE A 424 -35.33 -4.79 23.36
C PHE A 424 -35.27 -4.08 21.99
N PHE A 425 -35.44 -4.80 20.89
CA PHE A 425 -35.50 -4.28 19.52
C PHE A 425 -36.63 -3.25 19.35
N PHE A 426 -37.86 -3.59 19.77
CA PHE A 426 -38.99 -2.66 19.72
C PHE A 426 -38.79 -1.43 20.62
N LEU A 427 -38.28 -1.60 21.85
CA LEU A 427 -37.98 -0.49 22.76
C LEU A 427 -36.83 0.40 22.27
N PHE A 428 -35.83 -0.18 21.60
CA PHE A 428 -34.67 0.54 21.05
C PHE A 428 -35.08 1.41 19.86
N ILE A 429 -35.92 0.87 18.96
CA ILE A 429 -36.51 1.61 17.85
C ILE A 429 -37.46 2.71 18.38
N GLN A 430 -38.41 2.38 19.26
CA GLN A 430 -39.38 3.36 19.79
C GLN A 430 -38.82 4.42 20.75
N ARG A 431 -37.58 4.28 21.25
CA ARG A 431 -36.94 5.29 22.12
C ARG A 431 -35.86 6.13 21.42
N LYS A 432 -35.48 5.81 20.16
CA LYS A 432 -34.36 6.49 19.47
C LYS A 432 -34.65 6.93 18.03
N ILE A 433 -35.83 6.63 17.49
CA ILE A 433 -36.44 7.34 16.34
C ILE A 433 -37.41 8.39 16.90
#